data_AF-A0A8J3QIE8-F1
#
_entry.id   AF-A0A8J3QIE8-F1
#
_cell.length_a   1.000
_cell.length_b   1.000
_cell.length_c   1.000
_cell.angle_alpha   90.00
_cell.angle_beta   90.00
_cell.angle_gamma   90.00
#
_symmetry.space_group_name_H-M   'P 1'
#
loop_
_entity.id
_entity.type
_entity.pdbx_description
1 polymer ?
#
loop_
_entity_poly.entity_id
_entity_poly.type
_entity_poly.pdbx_seq_one_letter_code
_entity_poly.pdbx_strand_id
1 'polypeptide(L)'
;MSLEARFVDSARQAGATATDIALRAVAAELTARWSEPHRSYHNPAHLRAVLDEVSHDPIAALAAWGHDAIYDPRSPANEERSAQLLASLLSRCGLPSETIFKAYHLVLMTAGHAPDDSDHRGQLLADADLAILATPWPDYQSYVDAVRAEYAHVPPELWRIGRAAVLSNLLELPALFRLHPEREESARANLARELATLTEDPPA
;
A
#
# COMPACT_ATOMS: atom_id res chain seq x y z
N MET A 1 -16.64 1.97 10.91
CA MET A 1 -16.69 3.40 10.48
C MET A 1 -16.63 3.46 8.96
N SER A 2 -17.30 4.41 8.29
CA SER A 2 -17.15 4.55 6.82
C SER A 2 -15.74 5.02 6.46
N LEU A 3 -15.26 4.72 5.24
CA LEU A 3 -13.98 5.21 4.74
C LEU A 3 -13.91 6.75 4.80
N GLU A 4 -14.97 7.43 4.37
CA GLU A 4 -15.08 8.89 4.50
C GLU A 4 -14.86 9.39 5.93
N ALA A 5 -15.55 8.79 6.91
CA ALA A 5 -15.43 9.20 8.31
C ALA A 5 -14.03 8.93 8.88
N ARG A 6 -13.37 7.83 8.48
CA ARG A 6 -11.97 7.54 8.87
C ARG A 6 -11.00 8.59 8.34
N PHE A 7 -11.17 9.03 7.09
CA PHE A 7 -10.34 10.09 6.53
C PHE A 7 -10.53 11.41 7.30
N VAL A 8 -11.79 11.81 7.52
CA VAL A 8 -12.10 13.06 8.25
C VAL A 8 -11.49 13.04 9.65
N ASP A 9 -11.63 11.93 10.38
CA ASP A 9 -11.05 11.77 11.71
C ASP A 9 -9.52 11.85 11.69
N SER A 10 -8.86 11.10 10.81
CA SER A 10 -7.40 11.12 10.65
C SER A 10 -6.89 12.52 10.31
N ALA A 11 -7.55 13.21 9.37
CA ALA A 11 -7.19 14.58 8.97
C ALA A 11 -7.34 15.56 10.13
N ARG A 12 -8.41 15.46 10.93
CA ARG A 12 -8.62 16.32 12.11
C ARG A 12 -7.56 16.10 13.18
N GLN A 13 -7.27 14.85 13.50
CA GLN A 13 -6.20 14.49 14.45
C GLN A 13 -4.82 14.95 13.96
N ALA A 14 -4.62 15.00 12.64
CA ALA A 14 -3.41 15.50 11.99
C ALA A 14 -3.34 17.04 11.87
N GLY A 15 -4.35 17.78 12.35
CA GLY A 15 -4.38 19.24 12.39
C GLY A 15 -5.06 19.93 11.21
N ALA A 16 -5.92 19.23 10.45
CA ALA A 16 -6.66 19.84 9.35
C ALA A 16 -7.61 20.95 9.83
N THR A 17 -7.57 22.11 9.15
CA THR A 17 -8.36 23.31 9.49
C THR A 17 -9.51 23.58 8.52
N ALA A 18 -9.56 22.90 7.36
CA ALA A 18 -10.63 23.09 6.38
C ALA A 18 -12.00 22.65 6.91
N THR A 19 -13.07 23.02 6.21
CA THR A 19 -14.45 22.62 6.58
C THR A 19 -14.67 21.12 6.39
N ASP A 20 -15.64 20.53 7.11
CA ASP A 20 -16.01 19.12 6.91
C ASP A 20 -16.41 18.82 5.46
N ILE A 21 -17.05 19.78 4.78
CA ILE A 21 -17.39 19.67 3.35
C ILE A 21 -16.12 19.46 2.51
N ALA A 22 -15.06 20.24 2.77
CA ALA A 22 -13.80 20.11 2.06
C ALA A 22 -13.08 18.78 2.39
N LEU A 23 -13.11 18.33 3.66
CA LEU A 23 -12.51 17.06 4.05
C LEU A 23 -13.22 15.86 3.41
N ARG A 24 -14.56 15.87 3.40
CA ARG A 24 -15.37 14.81 2.75
C ARG A 24 -15.17 14.79 1.24
N ALA A 25 -15.01 15.95 0.60
CA ALA A 25 -14.70 16.02 -0.83
C ALA A 25 -13.36 15.35 -1.17
N VAL A 26 -12.32 15.57 -0.34
CA VAL A 26 -11.03 14.89 -0.51
C VAL A 26 -11.15 13.39 -0.24
N ALA A 27 -11.87 12.99 0.81
CA ALA A 27 -12.12 11.58 1.11
C ALA A 27 -12.84 10.87 -0.04
N ALA A 28 -13.84 11.52 -0.65
CA ALA A 28 -14.57 11.00 -1.80
C ALA A 28 -13.66 10.86 -3.03
N GLU A 29 -12.79 11.84 -3.29
CA GLU A 29 -11.81 11.76 -4.38
C GLU A 29 -10.85 10.58 -4.20
N LEU A 30 -10.27 10.41 -3.02
CA LEU A 30 -9.40 9.27 -2.70
C LEU A 30 -10.16 7.94 -2.80
N THR A 31 -11.37 7.87 -2.24
CA THR A 31 -12.20 6.66 -2.32
C THR A 31 -12.51 6.27 -3.76
N ALA A 32 -12.79 7.26 -4.63
CA ALA A 32 -13.06 7.02 -6.05
C ALA A 32 -11.84 6.43 -6.76
N ARG A 33 -10.63 6.93 -6.46
CA ARG A 33 -9.37 6.38 -6.99
C ARG A 33 -9.13 4.95 -6.55
N TRP A 34 -9.29 4.67 -5.26
CA TRP A 34 -9.21 3.32 -4.72
C TRP A 34 -10.27 2.38 -5.32
N SER A 35 -11.37 2.92 -5.86
CA SER A 35 -12.47 2.15 -6.44
C SER A 35 -12.43 2.07 -7.98
N GLU A 36 -11.31 2.45 -8.62
CA GLU A 36 -11.20 2.34 -10.08
C GLU A 36 -11.35 0.89 -10.54
N PRO A 37 -12.10 0.63 -11.62
CA PRO A 37 -12.55 -0.72 -11.98
C PRO A 37 -11.43 -1.67 -12.44
N HIS A 38 -10.24 -1.15 -12.76
CA HIS A 38 -9.07 -1.96 -13.13
C HIS A 38 -8.34 -2.55 -11.92
N ARG A 39 -8.67 -2.14 -10.70
CA ARG A 39 -8.06 -2.60 -9.44
C ARG A 39 -8.75 -3.86 -8.95
N SER A 40 -8.03 -4.96 -8.90
CA SER A 40 -8.53 -6.23 -8.37
C SER A 40 -8.04 -6.48 -6.94
N TYR A 41 -6.78 -6.14 -6.64
CA TYR A 41 -6.19 -6.21 -5.30
C TYR A 41 -6.08 -4.83 -4.65
N HIS A 42 -5.52 -3.83 -5.37
CA HIS A 42 -5.22 -2.49 -4.85
C HIS A 42 -6.48 -1.61 -4.78
N ASN A 43 -7.47 -2.08 -4.02
CA ASN A 43 -8.86 -1.64 -4.01
C ASN A 43 -9.28 -1.17 -2.58
N PRO A 44 -10.56 -0.80 -2.33
CA PRO A 44 -10.96 -0.29 -1.01
C PRO A 44 -10.91 -1.33 0.12
N ALA A 45 -10.80 -2.63 -0.17
CA ALA A 45 -10.58 -3.66 0.84
C ALA A 45 -9.12 -3.64 1.33
N HIS A 46 -8.14 -3.53 0.42
CA HIS A 46 -6.73 -3.34 0.77
C HIS A 46 -6.53 -2.09 1.63
N LEU A 47 -7.05 -0.95 1.18
CA LEU A 47 -6.98 0.30 1.95
C LEU A 47 -7.54 0.14 3.38
N ARG A 48 -8.67 -0.59 3.54
CA ARG A 48 -9.23 -0.83 4.87
C ARG A 48 -8.30 -1.66 5.75
N ALA A 49 -7.73 -2.73 5.19
CA ALA A 49 -6.80 -3.60 5.92
C ALA A 49 -5.59 -2.79 6.43
N VAL A 50 -4.96 -1.98 5.57
CA VAL A 50 -3.85 -1.11 5.97
C VAL A 50 -4.27 -0.10 7.04
N LEU A 51 -5.39 0.59 6.83
CA LEU A 51 -5.89 1.57 7.79
C LEU A 51 -6.22 0.95 9.16
N ASP A 52 -6.65 -0.32 9.20
CA ASP A 52 -6.97 -1.01 10.46
C ASP A 52 -5.74 -1.18 11.35
N GLU A 53 -4.55 -1.30 10.77
CA GLU A 53 -3.29 -1.38 11.51
C GLU A 53 -2.72 -0.01 11.86
N VAL A 54 -2.85 0.99 10.97
CA VAL A 54 -2.17 2.29 11.14
C VAL A 54 -3.02 3.41 11.76
N SER A 55 -4.32 3.21 11.94
CA SER A 55 -5.26 4.31 12.33
C SER A 55 -4.99 4.98 13.68
N HIS A 56 -4.15 4.40 14.52
CA HIS A 56 -3.71 4.99 15.79
C HIS A 56 -2.65 6.09 15.61
N ASP A 57 -2.00 6.17 14.45
CA ASP A 57 -1.12 7.29 14.08
C ASP A 57 -1.75 8.07 12.90
N PRO A 58 -2.17 9.32 13.11
CA PRO A 58 -2.93 10.05 12.10
C PRO A 58 -2.09 10.39 10.86
N ILE A 59 -0.76 10.49 10.96
CA ILE A 59 0.10 10.76 9.81
C ILE A 59 0.28 9.49 8.98
N ALA A 60 0.51 8.34 9.63
CA ALA A 60 0.56 7.04 8.95
C ALA A 60 -0.78 6.72 8.28
N ALA A 61 -1.90 7.02 8.94
CA ALA A 61 -3.23 6.88 8.34
C ALA A 61 -3.39 7.72 7.07
N LEU A 62 -2.98 9.00 7.08
CA LEU A 62 -3.01 9.84 5.88
C LEU A 62 -2.08 9.32 4.77
N ALA A 63 -0.91 8.78 5.11
CA ALA A 63 -0.02 8.14 4.14
C ALA A 63 -0.66 6.87 3.54
N ALA A 64 -1.32 6.04 4.35
CA ALA A 64 -2.05 4.87 3.88
C ALA A 64 -3.16 5.22 2.87
N TRP A 65 -3.85 6.37 3.06
CA TRP A 65 -4.79 6.86 2.04
C TRP A 65 -4.14 7.17 0.70
N GLY A 66 -2.87 7.59 0.73
CA GLY A 66 -2.13 8.02 -0.46
C GLY A 66 -1.33 6.94 -1.15
N HIS A 67 -0.87 5.88 -0.46
CA HIS A 67 0.22 5.02 -0.97
C HIS A 67 0.00 4.49 -2.40
N ASP A 68 -1.19 3.95 -2.69
CA ASP A 68 -1.60 3.54 -4.05
C ASP A 68 -2.78 4.35 -4.62
N ALA A 69 -2.94 5.60 -4.17
CA ALA A 69 -3.99 6.48 -4.69
C ALA A 69 -3.86 6.73 -6.20
N ILE A 70 -2.65 6.69 -6.75
CA ILE A 70 -2.37 6.51 -8.17
C ILE A 70 -1.87 5.08 -8.38
N TYR A 71 -2.53 4.33 -9.25
CA TYR A 71 -2.15 2.97 -9.57
C TYR A 71 -2.36 2.67 -11.04
N ASP A 72 -1.26 2.67 -11.78
CA ASP A 72 -1.19 2.14 -13.14
C ASP A 72 -0.10 1.05 -13.18
N PRO A 73 -0.46 -0.24 -13.33
CA PRO A 73 0.49 -1.34 -13.45
C PRO A 73 1.56 -1.19 -14.55
N ARG A 74 1.41 -0.21 -15.46
CA ARG A 74 2.36 0.09 -16.54
C ARG A 74 3.40 1.15 -16.18
N SER A 75 3.22 1.81 -15.04
CA SER A 75 3.97 3.01 -14.66
C SER A 75 4.88 2.72 -13.46
N PRO A 76 6.19 3.00 -13.55
CA PRO A 76 7.11 2.91 -12.42
C PRO A 76 7.06 4.14 -11.49
N ALA A 77 6.18 5.11 -11.78
CA ALA A 77 6.10 6.39 -11.08
C ALA A 77 4.86 6.49 -10.18
N ASN A 78 4.26 5.36 -9.79
CA ASN A 78 3.00 5.35 -9.04
C ASN A 78 3.16 6.01 -7.68
N GLU A 79 4.16 5.63 -6.91
CA GLU A 79 4.43 6.11 -5.55
C GLU A 79 4.79 7.60 -5.55
N GLU A 80 5.61 8.05 -6.50
CA GLU A 80 5.93 9.47 -6.64
C GLU A 80 4.68 10.31 -6.95
N ARG A 81 3.85 9.86 -7.89
CA ARG A 81 2.60 10.55 -8.26
C ARG A 81 1.56 10.49 -7.15
N SER A 82 1.46 9.37 -6.46
CA SER A 82 0.64 9.17 -5.26
C SER A 82 1.03 10.15 -4.15
N ALA A 83 2.33 10.29 -3.87
CA ALA A 83 2.84 11.23 -2.88
C ALA A 83 2.51 12.68 -3.27
N GLN A 84 2.76 13.07 -4.53
CA GLN A 84 2.45 14.40 -5.04
C GLN A 84 0.95 14.72 -4.96
N LEU A 85 0.11 13.77 -5.38
CA LEU A 85 -1.34 13.88 -5.25
C LEU A 85 -1.74 14.07 -3.79
N LEU A 86 -1.27 13.21 -2.89
CA LEU A 86 -1.58 13.28 -1.47
C LEU A 86 -1.21 14.65 -0.90
N ALA A 87 -0.01 15.16 -1.18
CA ALA A 87 0.42 16.46 -0.69
C ALA A 87 -0.50 17.60 -1.17
N SER A 88 -0.90 17.58 -2.44
CA SER A 88 -1.86 18.56 -2.97
C SER A 88 -3.23 18.48 -2.28
N LEU A 89 -3.72 17.27 -2.02
CA LEU A 89 -5.00 17.04 -1.36
C LEU A 89 -4.98 17.48 0.11
N LEU A 90 -3.94 17.13 0.85
CA LEU A 90 -3.77 17.53 2.25
C LEU A 90 -3.59 19.05 2.40
N SER A 91 -2.95 19.70 1.43
CA SER A 91 -2.89 21.17 1.39
C SER A 91 -4.29 21.80 1.27
N ARG A 92 -5.20 21.22 0.47
CA ARG A 92 -6.60 21.67 0.38
C ARG A 92 -7.39 21.46 1.67
N CYS A 93 -6.99 20.48 2.48
CA CYS A 93 -7.54 20.23 3.80
C CYS A 93 -6.99 21.20 4.88
N GLY A 94 -6.04 22.07 4.54
CA GLY A 94 -5.45 23.04 5.47
C GLY A 94 -4.61 22.38 6.55
N LEU A 95 -3.93 21.26 6.23
CA LEU A 95 -2.98 20.63 7.14
C LEU A 95 -1.67 21.45 7.22
N PRO A 96 -0.96 21.40 8.36
CA PRO A 96 0.38 21.99 8.48
C PRO A 96 1.36 21.38 7.47
N SER A 97 2.24 22.20 6.89
CA SER A 97 3.22 21.75 5.91
C SER A 97 4.14 20.63 6.42
N GLU A 98 4.48 20.63 7.71
CA GLU A 98 5.27 19.57 8.34
C GLU A 98 4.54 18.22 8.30
N THR A 99 3.24 18.20 8.58
CA THR A 99 2.42 16.99 8.51
C THR A 99 2.32 16.48 7.08
N ILE A 100 2.12 17.38 6.12
CA ILE A 100 2.07 17.05 4.69
C ILE A 100 3.39 16.43 4.23
N PHE A 101 4.52 17.04 4.61
CA PHE A 101 5.85 16.56 4.29
C PHE A 101 6.10 15.15 4.85
N LYS A 102 5.73 14.91 6.11
CA LYS A 102 5.85 13.57 6.72
C LYS A 102 5.02 12.52 5.99
N ALA A 103 3.75 12.80 5.70
CA ALA A 103 2.89 11.87 4.97
C ALA A 103 3.39 11.61 3.53
N TYR A 104 3.89 12.65 2.85
CA TYR A 104 4.52 12.55 1.54
C TYR A 104 5.71 11.58 1.53
N HIS A 105 6.63 11.72 2.51
CA HIS A 105 7.80 10.85 2.61
C HIS A 105 7.45 9.40 2.93
N LEU A 106 6.42 9.18 3.75
CA LEU A 106 5.92 7.82 4.02
C LEU A 106 5.40 7.13 2.76
N VAL A 107 4.69 7.85 1.89
CA VAL A 107 4.24 7.30 0.60
C VAL A 107 5.42 6.98 -0.31
N LEU A 108 6.45 7.84 -0.38
CA LEU A 108 7.63 7.52 -1.18
C LEU A 108 8.38 6.28 -0.67
N MET A 109 8.40 6.06 0.65
CA MET A 109 9.06 4.91 1.27
C MET A 109 8.44 3.58 0.83
N THR A 110 7.13 3.54 0.53
CA THR A 110 6.46 2.29 0.12
C THR A 110 6.98 1.74 -1.20
N ALA A 111 7.64 2.53 -2.05
CA ALA A 111 8.25 2.03 -3.30
C ALA A 111 9.29 0.93 -3.07
N GLY A 112 9.96 0.93 -1.91
CA GLY A 112 10.96 -0.07 -1.54
C GLY A 112 10.62 -0.91 -0.31
N HIS A 113 9.57 -0.54 0.44
CA HIS A 113 9.22 -1.12 1.75
C HIS A 113 10.44 -1.29 2.69
N ALA A 114 11.40 -0.37 2.59
CA ALA A 114 12.67 -0.42 3.29
C ALA A 114 12.86 0.83 4.18
N PRO A 115 12.00 1.04 5.19
CA PRO A 115 12.17 2.12 6.13
C PRO A 115 13.45 1.96 6.95
N ASP A 116 14.04 3.09 7.32
CA ASP A 116 15.17 3.17 8.26
C ASP A 116 14.75 2.68 9.67
N ASP A 117 15.71 2.18 10.44
CA ASP A 117 15.49 1.69 11.81
C ASP A 117 14.90 2.76 12.75
N SER A 118 15.16 4.04 12.47
CA SER A 118 14.61 5.17 13.24
C SER A 118 13.24 5.65 12.75
N ASP A 119 12.77 5.22 11.57
CA ASP A 119 11.49 5.66 11.01
C ASP A 119 10.33 4.75 11.43
N HIS A 120 9.89 4.89 12.68
CA HIS A 120 8.81 4.07 13.22
C HIS A 120 7.50 4.13 12.41
N ARG A 121 7.17 5.29 11.81
CA ARG A 121 5.96 5.39 10.97
C ARG A 121 6.13 4.66 9.65
N GLY A 122 7.32 4.71 9.07
CA GLY A 122 7.64 3.94 7.87
C GLY A 122 7.56 2.44 8.12
N GLN A 123 8.07 1.98 9.27
CA GLN A 123 7.95 0.59 9.71
C GLN A 123 6.49 0.18 9.87
N LEU A 124 5.69 1.00 10.55
CA LEU A 124 4.26 0.76 10.73
C LEU A 124 3.52 0.65 9.38
N LEU A 125 3.77 1.58 8.45
CA LEU A 125 3.12 1.55 7.14
C LEU A 125 3.56 0.36 6.29
N ALA A 126 4.86 0.04 6.28
CA ALA A 126 5.39 -1.09 5.53
C ALA A 126 4.84 -2.44 6.05
N ASP A 127 4.84 -2.66 7.36
CA ASP A 127 4.28 -3.86 7.98
C ASP A 127 2.77 -4.02 7.67
N ALA A 128 2.01 -2.91 7.70
CA ALA A 128 0.59 -2.92 7.42
C ALA A 128 0.27 -3.20 5.93
N ASP A 129 1.06 -2.63 5.02
CA ASP A 129 0.90 -2.81 3.57
C ASP A 129 1.28 -4.23 3.12
N LEU A 130 2.34 -4.79 3.71
CA LEU A 130 2.81 -6.13 3.43
C LEU A 130 2.07 -7.23 4.21
N ALA A 131 1.12 -6.90 5.09
CA ALA A 131 0.45 -7.85 5.98
C ALA A 131 -0.18 -9.05 5.25
N ILE A 132 -0.67 -8.86 4.02
CA ILE A 132 -1.23 -9.93 3.18
C ILE A 132 -0.25 -11.09 2.97
N LEU A 133 1.06 -10.79 2.96
CA LEU A 133 2.09 -11.78 2.68
C LEU A 133 2.13 -12.87 3.76
N ALA A 134 1.78 -12.53 5.00
CA ALA A 134 1.82 -13.44 6.15
C ALA A 134 0.51 -14.21 6.39
N THR A 135 -0.47 -14.08 5.49
CA THR A 135 -1.78 -14.75 5.63
C THR A 135 -1.71 -16.26 5.30
N PRO A 136 -2.71 -17.06 5.72
CA PRO A 136 -2.81 -18.45 5.29
C PRO A 136 -2.76 -18.58 3.76
N TRP A 137 -2.15 -19.66 3.27
CA TRP A 137 -1.92 -19.86 1.83
C TRP A 137 -3.15 -19.62 0.92
N PRO A 138 -4.37 -20.06 1.25
CA PRO A 138 -5.54 -19.78 0.39
C PRO A 138 -5.84 -18.28 0.21
N ASP A 139 -5.63 -17.47 1.24
CA ASP A 139 -5.83 -16.02 1.20
C ASP A 139 -4.71 -15.36 0.40
N TYR A 140 -3.46 -15.78 0.63
CA TYR A 140 -2.30 -15.37 -0.16
C TYR A 140 -2.48 -15.69 -1.65
N GLN A 141 -2.98 -16.88 -1.99
CA GLN A 141 -3.23 -17.28 -3.37
C GLN A 141 -4.30 -16.40 -4.03
N SER A 142 -5.35 -16.05 -3.29
CA SER A 142 -6.38 -15.11 -3.76
C SER A 142 -5.79 -13.72 -4.03
N TYR A 143 -4.85 -13.27 -3.18
CA TYR A 143 -4.05 -12.07 -3.43
C TYR A 143 -3.25 -12.18 -4.73
N VAL A 144 -2.50 -13.26 -4.95
CA VAL A 144 -1.71 -13.47 -6.17
C VAL A 144 -2.59 -13.44 -7.42
N ASP A 145 -3.74 -14.13 -7.39
CA ASP A 145 -4.68 -14.15 -8.52
C ASP A 145 -5.26 -12.77 -8.81
N ALA A 146 -5.57 -11.99 -7.78
CA ALA A 146 -6.05 -10.61 -7.91
C ALA A 146 -4.97 -9.69 -8.51
N VAL A 147 -3.72 -9.77 -8.04
CA VAL A 147 -2.61 -9.02 -8.66
C VAL A 147 -2.40 -9.49 -10.10
N ARG A 148 -2.46 -10.80 -10.39
CA ARG A 148 -2.35 -11.31 -11.76
C ARG A 148 -3.41 -10.70 -12.68
N ALA A 149 -4.63 -10.51 -12.20
CA ALA A 149 -5.71 -9.87 -12.96
C ALA A 149 -5.40 -8.40 -13.31
N GLU A 150 -4.79 -7.64 -12.41
CA GLU A 150 -4.35 -6.25 -12.68
C GLU A 150 -3.29 -6.19 -13.79
N TYR A 151 -2.47 -7.24 -13.89
CA TYR A 151 -1.44 -7.41 -14.92
C TYR A 151 -1.87 -8.30 -16.09
N ALA A 152 -3.17 -8.50 -16.31
CA ALA A 152 -3.68 -9.34 -17.41
C ALA A 152 -3.24 -8.87 -18.81
N HIS A 153 -2.88 -7.59 -18.94
CA HIS A 153 -2.33 -7.01 -20.17
C HIS A 153 -0.86 -7.39 -20.43
N VAL A 154 -0.14 -7.94 -19.44
CA VAL A 154 1.24 -8.41 -19.57
C VAL A 154 1.24 -9.88 -20.00
N PRO A 155 1.97 -10.24 -21.07
CA PRO A 155 2.12 -11.63 -21.51
C PRO A 155 2.59 -12.56 -20.37
N PRO A 156 2.13 -13.83 -20.32
CA PRO A 156 2.41 -14.73 -19.19
C PRO A 156 3.91 -14.86 -18.85
N GLU A 157 4.75 -15.05 -19.85
CA GLU A 157 6.22 -15.15 -19.70
C GLU A 157 6.84 -13.87 -19.11
N LEU A 158 6.43 -12.69 -19.58
CA LEU A 158 6.91 -11.41 -19.03
C LEU A 158 6.38 -11.17 -17.62
N TRP A 159 5.14 -11.58 -17.33
CA TRP A 159 4.59 -11.53 -15.98
C TRP A 159 5.38 -12.41 -15.02
N ARG A 160 5.70 -13.65 -15.40
CA ARG A 160 6.48 -14.57 -14.56
C ARG A 160 7.84 -13.96 -14.20
N ILE A 161 8.55 -13.40 -15.19
CA ILE A 161 9.84 -12.73 -14.97
C ILE A 161 9.70 -11.54 -14.03
N GLY A 162 8.75 -10.63 -14.32
CA GLY A 162 8.55 -9.41 -13.53
C GLY A 162 8.11 -9.72 -12.10
N ARG A 163 7.14 -10.63 -11.93
CA ARG A 163 6.67 -11.05 -10.61
C ARG A 163 7.78 -11.74 -9.82
N ALA A 164 8.52 -12.66 -10.43
CA ALA A 164 9.66 -13.32 -9.77
C ALA A 164 10.71 -12.31 -9.29
N ALA A 165 10.98 -11.25 -10.06
CA ALA A 165 11.88 -10.17 -9.65
C ALA A 165 11.35 -9.41 -8.41
N VAL A 166 10.06 -9.06 -8.37
CA VAL A 166 9.43 -8.43 -7.19
C VAL A 166 9.55 -9.31 -5.96
N LEU A 167 9.24 -10.61 -6.08
CA LEU A 167 9.34 -11.56 -4.97
C LEU A 167 10.78 -11.72 -4.48
N SER A 168 11.73 -11.78 -5.40
CA SER A 168 13.16 -11.89 -5.07
C SER A 168 13.65 -10.64 -4.33
N ASN A 169 13.29 -9.44 -4.80
CA ASN A 169 13.63 -8.19 -4.13
C ASN A 169 13.06 -8.12 -2.70
N LEU A 170 11.81 -8.56 -2.50
CA LEU A 170 11.20 -8.64 -1.17
C LEU A 170 11.95 -9.64 -0.27
N LEU A 171 12.34 -10.80 -0.80
CA LEU A 171 13.10 -11.80 -0.06
C LEU A 171 14.52 -11.34 0.30
N GLU A 172 15.11 -10.42 -0.47
CA GLU A 172 16.41 -9.81 -0.19
C GLU A 172 16.37 -8.76 0.92
N LEU A 173 15.19 -8.25 1.28
CA LEU A 173 15.06 -7.32 2.42
C LEU A 173 15.56 -8.00 3.71
N PRO A 174 16.31 -7.28 4.58
CA PRO A 174 16.74 -7.83 5.86
C PRO A 174 15.58 -8.28 6.77
N ALA A 175 14.45 -7.58 6.69
CA ALA A 175 13.20 -7.91 7.35
C ALA A 175 12.02 -7.40 6.50
N LEU A 176 10.99 -8.22 6.34
CA LEU A 176 9.70 -7.79 5.78
C LEU A 176 8.88 -7.06 6.84
N PHE A 177 8.88 -7.58 8.07
CA PHE A 177 8.15 -7.04 9.21
C PHE A 177 9.11 -6.61 10.33
N ARG A 178 8.95 -5.37 10.80
CA ARG A 178 9.80 -4.79 11.86
C ARG A 178 9.05 -4.63 13.18
N LEU A 179 7.76 -4.35 13.13
CA LEU A 179 6.89 -4.23 14.30
C LEU A 179 6.15 -5.55 14.59
N HIS A 180 6.00 -6.40 13.57
CA HIS A 180 5.35 -7.71 13.65
C HIS A 180 6.27 -8.88 13.22
N PRO A 181 7.41 -9.10 13.91
CA PRO A 181 8.37 -10.13 13.53
C PRO A 181 7.79 -11.56 13.51
N GLU A 182 6.67 -11.81 14.21
CA GLU A 182 5.94 -13.08 14.17
C GLU A 182 5.36 -13.42 12.78
N ARG A 183 5.20 -12.42 11.89
CA ARG A 183 4.68 -12.58 10.52
C ARG A 183 5.77 -13.00 9.51
N GLU A 184 7.04 -12.82 9.86
CA GLU A 184 8.18 -12.94 8.95
C GLU A 184 8.30 -14.35 8.34
N GLU A 185 8.20 -15.39 9.17
CA GLU A 185 8.35 -16.78 8.72
C GLU A 185 7.26 -17.16 7.71
N SER A 186 5.99 -16.90 8.05
CA SER A 186 4.85 -17.17 7.18
C SER A 186 4.94 -16.41 5.86
N ALA A 187 5.34 -15.13 5.91
CA ALA A 187 5.48 -14.33 4.71
C ALA A 187 6.57 -14.84 3.79
N ARG A 188 7.78 -15.10 4.30
CA ARG A 188 8.87 -15.65 3.50
C ARG A 188 8.53 -17.02 2.92
N ALA A 189 7.82 -17.86 3.67
CA ALA A 189 7.34 -19.15 3.18
C ALA A 189 6.37 -18.99 2.00
N ASN A 190 5.42 -18.05 2.07
CA ASN A 190 4.49 -17.75 0.99
C ASN A 190 5.21 -17.17 -0.25
N LEU A 191 6.10 -16.20 -0.06
CA LEU A 191 6.88 -15.60 -1.14
C LEU A 191 7.73 -16.66 -1.87
N ALA A 192 8.44 -17.50 -1.12
CA ALA A 192 9.27 -18.57 -1.68
C ALA A 192 8.43 -19.62 -2.41
N ARG A 193 7.25 -19.96 -1.86
CA ARG A 193 6.33 -20.90 -2.51
C ARG A 193 5.80 -20.35 -3.83
N GLU A 194 5.37 -19.08 -3.87
CA GLU A 194 4.96 -18.45 -5.12
C GLU A 194 6.12 -18.41 -6.13
N LEU A 195 7.31 -18.00 -5.70
CA LEU A 195 8.49 -17.91 -6.56
C LEU A 195 8.84 -19.24 -7.23
N ALA A 196 8.72 -20.37 -6.50
CA ALA A 196 8.90 -21.70 -7.08
C ALA A 196 7.93 -21.96 -8.24
N THR A 197 6.64 -21.61 -8.08
CA THR A 197 5.64 -21.78 -9.16
C THR A 197 5.90 -20.94 -10.42
N LEU A 198 6.68 -19.85 -10.28
CA LEU A 198 7.02 -18.93 -11.37
C LEU A 198 8.34 -19.32 -12.08
N THR A 199 9.13 -20.20 -11.49
CA THR A 199 10.46 -20.58 -11.99
C THR A 199 10.53 -22.03 -12.45
N GLU A 200 9.64 -22.90 -11.97
CA GLU A 200 9.50 -24.26 -12.47
C GLU A 200 8.73 -24.29 -13.80
N ASP A 201 9.25 -25.02 -14.80
CA ASP A 201 8.53 -25.27 -16.05
C ASP A 201 7.22 -26.02 -15.75
N PRO A 202 6.09 -25.68 -16.41
CA PRO A 202 4.88 -26.46 -16.27
C PRO A 202 5.17 -27.92 -16.68
N PRO A 203 4.60 -28.92 -15.99
CA PRO A 203 4.76 -30.31 -16.39
C PRO A 203 4.32 -30.47 -17.85
N ALA A 204 5.17 -31.15 -18.62
CA ALA A 204 4.98 -31.42 -20.06
C ALA A 204 3.69 -32.19 -20.36
#